data_AF-A0A2S8PW70-F1
#
_entry.id   AF-A0A2S8PW70-F1
#
_cell.length_a   1.000
_cell.length_b   1.000
_cell.length_c   1.000
_cell.angle_alpha   90.00
_cell.angle_beta   90.00
_cell.angle_gamma   90.00
#
_symmetry.space_group_name_H-M   'P 1'
#
loop_
_entity.id
_entity.type
_entity.pdbx_description
1 polymer ?
#
loop_
_entity_poly.entity_id
_entity_poly.type
_entity_poly.pdbx_seq_one_letter_code
_entity_poly.pdbx_strand_id
1 'polypeptide(L)'
;MADKILADIYGRGWTFPPQFSSQMGIIMAEGAEHVRQNMKVLFLTEPGERIMREDYGCGLNDYMFENISDELMAHIQTRIEERVLRYEPRAEITEIQVNQKINLPNTLHIKVNYALRGSEISQQIEGILEIGEGEVIL
;
A
#
# COMPACT_ATOMS: atom_id res chain seq x y z
N MET A 1 21.94 -14.80 3.28
CA MET A 1 22.68 -14.33 2.08
C MET A 1 21.72 -13.65 1.11
N ALA A 2 20.59 -14.29 0.77
CA ALA A 2 19.52 -13.68 -0.02
C ALA A 2 18.97 -12.37 0.59
N ASP A 3 18.70 -12.33 1.90
CA ASP A 3 18.15 -11.12 2.55
C ASP A 3 19.08 -9.91 2.44
N LYS A 4 20.39 -10.14 2.51
CA LYS A 4 21.39 -9.08 2.36
C LYS A 4 21.42 -8.51 0.94
N ILE A 5 21.30 -9.37 -0.07
CA ILE A 5 21.20 -8.93 -1.48
C ILE A 5 19.94 -8.10 -1.69
N LEU A 6 18.80 -8.53 -1.13
CA LEU A 6 17.55 -7.77 -1.21
C LEU A 6 17.68 -6.41 -0.50
N ALA A 7 18.33 -6.36 0.67
CA ALA A 7 18.59 -5.12 1.37
C ALA A 7 19.50 -4.16 0.58
N ASP A 8 20.48 -4.68 -0.16
CA ASP A 8 21.35 -3.88 -1.01
C ASP A 8 20.62 -3.31 -2.24
N ILE A 9 19.66 -4.06 -2.82
CA ILE A 9 18.90 -3.65 -4.01
C ILE A 9 17.74 -2.70 -3.65
N TYR A 10 16.91 -3.09 -2.67
CA TYR A 10 15.68 -2.36 -2.31
C TYR A 10 15.87 -1.44 -1.10
N GLY A 11 17.08 -1.40 -0.54
CA GLY A 11 17.46 -0.48 0.52
C GLY A 11 16.89 -0.86 1.88
N ARG A 12 17.05 0.07 2.82
CA ARG A 12 16.62 -0.05 4.21
C ARG A 12 15.94 1.25 4.66
N GLY A 13 14.90 1.12 5.46
CA GLY A 13 14.14 2.23 6.00
C GLY A 13 13.68 1.94 7.43
N TRP A 14 13.12 2.95 8.09
CA TRP A 14 12.52 2.74 9.41
C TRP A 14 11.31 1.83 9.27
N THR A 15 11.03 0.99 10.27
CA THR A 15 9.79 0.22 10.23
C THR A 15 8.56 1.12 10.29
N PHE A 16 7.47 0.68 9.69
CA PHE A 16 6.15 1.27 9.88
C PHE A 16 5.19 0.22 10.49
N PRO A 17 4.69 0.43 11.73
CA PRO A 17 4.94 1.60 12.59
C PRO A 17 6.41 1.67 13.10
N PRO A 18 6.92 2.88 13.43
CA PRO A 18 8.27 3.02 14.00
C PRO A 18 8.42 2.30 15.33
N GLN A 19 9.44 1.45 15.44
CA GLN A 19 9.71 0.67 16.64
C GLN A 19 11.13 0.91 17.14
N PHE A 20 11.30 0.90 18.46
CA PHE A 20 12.58 1.10 19.13
C PHE A 20 12.85 -0.03 20.12
N SER A 21 14.08 -0.53 20.10
CA SER A 21 14.61 -1.54 21.01
C SER A 21 15.81 -0.97 21.77
N SER A 22 15.96 -1.33 23.04
CA SER A 22 17.11 -0.95 23.85
C SER A 22 18.44 -1.52 23.33
N GLN A 23 18.40 -2.59 22.54
CA GLN A 23 19.60 -3.26 22.02
C GLN A 23 19.98 -2.77 20.62
N MET A 24 18.99 -2.56 19.75
CA MET A 24 19.19 -2.26 18.34
C MET A 24 18.94 -0.78 18.00
N GLY A 25 18.46 0.01 18.96
CA GLY A 25 17.97 1.35 18.67
C GLY A 25 16.71 1.25 17.82
N ILE A 26 16.68 1.93 16.68
CA ILE A 26 15.53 1.85 15.79
C ILE A 26 15.50 0.55 15.00
N ILE A 27 14.31 -0.05 14.88
CA ILE A 27 14.11 -1.23 14.04
C ILE A 27 13.99 -0.79 12.59
N MET A 28 14.74 -1.46 11.71
CA MET A 28 14.78 -1.19 10.28
C MET A 28 14.00 -2.25 9.50
N ALA A 29 13.22 -1.81 8.51
CA ALA A 29 12.72 -2.67 7.45
C ALA A 29 13.77 -2.72 6.32
N GLU A 30 14.01 -3.91 5.79
CA GLU A 30 15.05 -4.14 4.78
C GLU A 30 14.47 -4.87 3.56
N GLY A 31 15.02 -4.57 2.39
CA GLY A 31 14.76 -5.32 1.18
C GLY A 31 13.29 -5.37 0.77
N ALA A 32 12.78 -6.59 0.58
CA ALA A 32 11.39 -6.90 0.28
C ALA A 32 10.39 -6.25 1.26
N GLU A 33 10.70 -6.27 2.56
CA GLU A 33 9.82 -5.76 3.60
C GLU A 33 9.76 -4.22 3.59
N HIS A 34 10.88 -3.56 3.24
CA HIS A 34 10.91 -2.11 3.09
C HIS A 34 9.96 -1.63 1.98
N VAL A 35 9.92 -2.35 0.84
CA VAL A 35 8.98 -2.04 -0.25
C VAL A 35 7.53 -2.24 0.21
N ARG A 36 7.23 -3.37 0.86
CA ARG A 36 5.89 -3.66 1.38
C ARG A 36 5.40 -2.61 2.38
N GLN A 37 6.27 -2.14 3.27
CA GLN A 37 5.93 -1.11 4.25
C GLN A 37 5.74 0.26 3.61
N ASN A 38 6.55 0.62 2.61
CA ASN A 38 6.33 1.86 1.87
C ASN A 38 5.00 1.86 1.11
N MET A 39 4.61 0.73 0.51
CA MET A 39 3.27 0.56 -0.08
C MET A 39 2.18 0.80 0.97
N LYS A 40 2.33 0.24 2.17
CA LYS A 40 1.40 0.47 3.28
C LYS A 40 1.32 1.95 3.66
N VAL A 41 2.46 2.64 3.77
CA VAL A 41 2.48 4.09 4.05
C VAL A 41 1.78 4.87 2.94
N LEU A 42 2.03 4.55 1.67
CA LEU A 42 1.38 5.20 0.54
C LEU A 42 -0.15 5.05 0.60
N PHE A 43 -0.65 3.85 0.85
CA PHE A 43 -2.09 3.58 0.92
C PHE A 43 -2.79 4.22 2.13
N LEU A 44 -2.06 4.40 3.22
CA LEU A 44 -2.57 5.02 4.44
C LEU A 44 -2.49 6.55 4.46
N THR A 45 -1.72 7.13 3.56
CA THR A 45 -1.51 8.57 3.53
C THR A 45 -2.46 9.20 2.53
N GLU A 46 -3.10 10.28 2.93
CA GLU A 46 -3.93 11.10 2.05
C GLU A 46 -3.12 12.25 1.43
N PRO A 47 -3.36 12.59 0.15
CA PRO A 47 -2.79 13.79 -0.46
C PRO A 47 -3.07 15.03 0.40
N GLY A 48 -2.04 15.84 0.63
CA GLY A 48 -2.09 17.03 1.49
C GLY A 48 -1.58 16.80 2.92
N GLU A 49 -1.47 15.56 3.40
CA GLU A 49 -0.98 15.29 4.78
C GLU A 49 0.52 15.57 4.95
N ARG A 50 1.31 15.41 3.88
CA ARG A 50 2.77 15.55 3.96
C ARG A 50 3.22 16.97 3.62
N ILE A 51 3.84 17.62 4.60
CA ILE A 51 4.48 18.94 4.43
C ILE A 51 5.47 18.92 3.25
N MET A 52 5.33 19.89 2.33
CA MET A 52 6.13 20.04 1.10
C MET A 52 6.04 18.84 0.13
N ARG A 53 5.04 17.96 0.29
CA ARG A 53 4.76 16.81 -0.58
C ARG A 53 3.25 16.59 -0.69
N GLU A 54 2.54 17.63 -1.10
CA GLU A 54 1.07 17.66 -1.15
C GLU A 54 0.47 16.54 -2.02
N ASP A 55 1.14 16.15 -3.11
CA ASP A 55 0.62 15.09 -3.98
C ASP A 55 0.80 13.66 -3.44
N TYR A 56 1.63 13.45 -2.40
CA TYR A 56 1.93 12.11 -1.90
C TYR A 56 0.75 11.54 -1.10
N GLY A 57 0.38 10.30 -1.42
CA GLY A 57 -0.74 9.58 -0.82
C GLY A 57 -1.55 8.87 -1.90
N CYS A 58 -2.34 7.88 -1.50
CA CYS A 58 -3.21 7.15 -2.44
C CYS A 58 -4.51 7.92 -2.72
N GLY A 59 -5.03 8.59 -1.69
CA GLY A 59 -6.29 9.34 -1.81
C GLY A 59 -7.48 8.39 -1.90
N LEU A 60 -7.51 7.34 -1.07
CA LEU A 60 -8.60 6.36 -1.09
C LEU A 60 -9.84 6.90 -0.38
N ASN A 61 -9.67 7.90 0.48
CA ASN A 61 -10.78 8.55 1.17
C ASN A 61 -11.68 9.36 0.23
N ASP A 62 -11.18 9.72 -0.97
CA ASP A 62 -12.00 10.36 -2.03
C ASP A 62 -13.25 9.55 -2.37
N TYR A 63 -13.20 8.22 -2.20
CA TYR A 63 -14.27 7.27 -2.55
C TYR A 63 -15.23 6.96 -1.41
N MET A 64 -15.02 7.56 -0.23
CA MET A 64 -15.91 7.35 0.91
C MET A 64 -17.32 7.86 0.61
N PHE A 65 -18.33 7.14 1.08
CA PHE A 65 -19.75 7.43 0.83
C PHE A 65 -20.22 7.32 -0.63
N GLU A 66 -19.37 6.87 -1.56
CA GLU A 66 -19.80 6.56 -2.92
C GLU A 66 -20.66 5.29 -2.98
N ASN A 67 -21.43 5.14 -4.05
CA ASN A 67 -22.17 3.89 -4.28
C ASN A 67 -21.23 2.84 -4.87
N ILE A 68 -21.18 1.66 -4.24
CA ILE A 68 -20.41 0.54 -4.76
C ILE A 68 -20.98 0.12 -6.11
N SER A 69 -20.16 0.24 -7.14
CA SER A 69 -20.45 -0.07 -8.54
C SER A 69 -19.18 -0.57 -9.21
N ASP A 70 -19.33 -1.25 -10.36
CA ASP A 70 -18.17 -1.69 -11.15
C ASP A 70 -17.29 -0.51 -11.60
N GLU A 71 -17.90 0.64 -11.85
CA GLU A 71 -17.20 1.90 -12.17
C GLU A 71 -16.32 2.38 -11.00
N LEU A 72 -16.86 2.43 -9.79
CA LEU A 72 -16.10 2.78 -8.59
C LEU A 72 -14.91 1.84 -8.38
N MET A 73 -15.15 0.53 -8.52
CA MET A 73 -14.09 -0.48 -8.35
C MET A 73 -12.99 -0.32 -9.42
N ALA A 74 -13.34 0.00 -10.67
CA ALA A 74 -12.39 0.29 -11.73
C ALA A 74 -11.59 1.59 -11.48
N HIS A 75 -12.24 2.64 -10.93
CA HIS A 75 -11.57 3.87 -10.53
C HIS A 75 -10.55 3.63 -9.40
N ILE A 76 -10.91 2.84 -8.39
CA ILE A 76 -10.00 2.47 -7.31
C ILE A 76 -8.80 1.70 -7.84
N GLN A 77 -9.01 0.74 -8.76
CA GLN A 77 -7.91 0.00 -9.40
C GLN A 77 -6.95 0.94 -10.12
N THR A 78 -7.48 1.81 -10.97
CA THR A 78 -6.70 2.80 -11.73
C THR A 78 -5.91 3.72 -10.80
N ARG A 79 -6.56 4.22 -9.74
CA ARG A 79 -5.93 5.08 -8.74
C ARG A 79 -4.75 4.39 -8.06
N ILE A 80 -4.94 3.15 -7.59
CA ILE A 80 -3.87 2.38 -6.94
C ILE A 80 -2.71 2.18 -7.91
N GLU A 81 -2.99 1.80 -9.16
CA GLU A 81 -1.97 1.59 -10.18
C GLU A 81 -1.13 2.85 -10.43
N GLU A 82 -1.78 3.99 -10.68
CA GLU A 82 -1.11 5.27 -10.92
C GLU A 82 -0.25 5.73 -9.72
N ARG A 83 -0.78 5.58 -8.50
CA ARG A 83 -0.10 6.03 -7.28
C ARG A 83 1.10 5.16 -6.97
N VAL A 84 0.99 3.85 -7.14
CA VAL A 84 2.13 2.93 -6.94
C VAL A 84 3.19 3.15 -8.01
N LEU A 85 2.80 3.29 -9.28
CA LEU A 85 3.72 3.60 -10.37
C LEU A 85 4.52 4.89 -10.10
N ARG A 86 3.86 5.91 -9.55
CA ARG A 86 4.49 7.21 -9.25
C ARG A 86 5.37 7.18 -8.00
N TYR A 87 4.91 6.56 -6.91
CA TYR A 87 5.54 6.73 -5.58
C TYR A 87 6.29 5.50 -5.08
N GLU A 88 6.07 4.31 -5.64
CA GLU A 88 6.77 3.08 -5.26
C GLU A 88 7.18 2.23 -6.49
N PRO A 89 8.05 2.75 -7.37
CA PRO A 89 8.41 2.10 -8.65
C PRO A 89 9.25 0.82 -8.51
N ARG A 90 9.55 0.41 -7.26
CA ARG A 90 10.19 -0.88 -6.94
C ARG A 90 9.17 -2.02 -6.89
N ALA A 91 7.88 -1.71 -6.71
CA ALA A 91 6.78 -2.67 -6.80
C ALA A 91 6.16 -2.59 -8.19
N GLU A 92 6.25 -3.68 -8.94
CA GLU A 92 5.62 -3.82 -10.26
C GLU A 92 4.30 -4.56 -10.09
N ILE A 93 3.18 -3.85 -10.16
CA ILE A 93 1.85 -4.44 -9.98
C ILE A 93 1.59 -5.47 -11.08
N THR A 94 1.17 -6.66 -10.67
CA THR A 94 0.79 -7.75 -11.57
C THR A 94 -0.72 -7.93 -11.64
N GLU A 95 -1.44 -7.65 -10.54
CA GLU A 95 -2.89 -7.75 -10.48
C GLU A 95 -3.46 -6.89 -9.35
N ILE A 96 -4.58 -6.23 -9.60
CA ILE A 96 -5.38 -5.57 -8.56
C ILE A 96 -6.78 -6.18 -8.58
N GLN A 97 -7.23 -6.69 -7.44
CA GLN A 97 -8.57 -7.21 -7.25
C GLN A 97 -9.30 -6.32 -6.24
N VAL A 98 -10.43 -5.75 -6.64
CA VAL A 98 -11.34 -5.00 -5.76
C VAL A 98 -12.66 -5.73 -5.77
N ASN A 99 -13.08 -6.24 -4.61
CA ASN A 99 -14.31 -7.02 -4.48
C ASN A 99 -15.13 -6.54 -3.29
N GLN A 100 -16.44 -6.40 -3.48
CA GLN A 100 -17.37 -6.17 -2.37
C GLN A 100 -17.46 -7.41 -1.47
N LYS A 101 -17.39 -7.23 -0.16
CA LYS A 101 -17.53 -8.34 0.80
C LYS A 101 -19.00 -8.76 0.91
N ILE A 102 -19.25 -10.07 0.79
CA ILE A 102 -20.62 -10.64 0.88
C ILE A 102 -21.26 -10.36 2.25
N ASN A 103 -20.47 -10.45 3.33
CA ASN A 103 -20.98 -10.29 4.70
C ASN A 103 -21.04 -8.82 5.16
N LEU A 104 -20.40 -7.90 4.43
CA LEU A 104 -20.28 -6.47 4.77
C LEU A 104 -20.49 -5.66 3.49
N PRO A 105 -21.75 -5.33 3.14
CA PRO A 105 -22.07 -4.76 1.83
C PRO A 105 -21.51 -3.34 1.63
N ASN A 106 -21.10 -2.65 2.69
CA ASN A 106 -20.46 -1.34 2.64
C ASN A 106 -18.92 -1.43 2.58
N THR A 107 -18.36 -2.61 2.34
CA THR A 107 -16.93 -2.86 2.47
C THR A 107 -16.35 -3.45 1.18
N LEU A 108 -15.29 -2.82 0.68
CA LEU A 108 -14.46 -3.32 -0.41
C LEU A 108 -13.22 -4.00 0.16
N HIS A 109 -12.94 -5.21 -0.32
CA HIS A 109 -11.68 -5.90 -0.10
C HIS A 109 -10.77 -5.66 -1.31
N ILE A 110 -9.62 -5.06 -1.04
CA ILE A 110 -8.62 -4.70 -2.05
C ILE A 110 -7.42 -5.60 -1.87
N LYS A 111 -6.99 -6.24 -2.95
CA LYS A 111 -5.80 -7.08 -3.00
C LYS A 111 -4.92 -6.63 -4.15
N VAL A 112 -3.66 -6.35 -3.85
CA VAL A 112 -2.65 -5.92 -4.82
C VAL A 112 -1.55 -6.97 -4.83
N ASN A 113 -1.45 -7.69 -5.95
CA ASN A 113 -0.33 -8.58 -6.25
C ASN A 113 0.72 -7.78 -7.02
N TYR A 114 1.99 -7.96 -6.66
CA TYR A 114 3.09 -7.26 -7.31
C TYR A 114 4.37 -8.09 -7.27
N ALA A 115 5.24 -7.89 -8.26
CA ALA A 115 6.59 -8.40 -8.25
C ALA A 115 7.55 -7.31 -7.77
N LEU A 116 8.63 -7.70 -7.10
CA LEU A 116 9.73 -6.79 -6.85
C LEU A 116 10.52 -6.59 -8.15
N ARG A 117 10.59 -5.34 -8.61
CA ARG A 117 11.14 -4.98 -9.92
C ARG A 117 12.57 -5.49 -10.09
N GLY A 118 12.79 -6.28 -11.14
CA GLY A 118 14.09 -6.90 -11.43
C GLY A 118 14.32 -8.22 -10.69
N SER A 119 13.26 -8.86 -10.16
CA SER A 119 13.32 -10.20 -9.57
C SER A 119 12.03 -10.98 -9.81
N GLU A 120 12.09 -12.29 -9.60
CA GLU A 120 10.92 -13.21 -9.67
C GLU A 120 10.14 -13.28 -8.35
N ILE A 121 10.42 -12.37 -7.41
CA ILE A 121 9.79 -12.39 -6.08
C ILE A 121 8.44 -11.71 -6.17
N SER A 122 7.38 -12.51 -6.08
CA SER A 122 6.00 -12.03 -5.98
C SER A 122 5.62 -11.79 -4.52
N GLN A 123 4.88 -10.72 -4.29
CA GLN A 123 4.30 -10.35 -3.02
C GLN A 123 2.85 -9.94 -3.18
N GLN A 124 2.15 -9.90 -2.04
CA GLN A 124 0.76 -9.50 -1.95
C GLN A 124 0.60 -8.54 -0.79
N ILE A 125 -0.23 -7.51 -0.98
CA ILE A 125 -0.76 -6.68 0.09
C ILE A 125 -2.27 -6.63 -0.04
N GLU A 126 -2.95 -6.71 1.09
CA GLU A 126 -4.41 -6.67 1.15
C GLU A 126 -4.84 -5.63 2.18
N GLY A 127 -6.03 -5.09 1.94
CA GLY A 127 -6.61 -4.04 2.76
C GLY A 127 -8.13 -4.00 2.60
N ILE A 128 -8.75 -3.27 3.52
CA ILE A 128 -10.18 -3.08 3.55
C ILE A 128 -10.45 -1.58 3.39
N LEU A 129 -11.41 -1.25 2.52
CA LEU A 129 -11.96 0.10 2.41
C LEU A 129 -13.44 0.05 2.79
N GLU A 130 -13.77 0.71 3.88
CA GLU A 130 -15.15 0.85 4.34
C GLU A 130 -15.73 2.12 3.73
N ILE A 131 -16.77 1.96 2.92
CA ILE A 131 -17.44 3.06 2.19
C ILE A 131 -18.56 3.68 3.05
N GLY A 132 -19.09 2.91 4.01
CA GLY A 132 -20.26 3.30 4.81
C GLY A 132 -19.95 4.08 6.10
N GLU A 133 -18.74 3.99 6.65
CA GLU A 133 -18.33 4.70 7.86
C GLU A 133 -16.89 5.18 7.71
N GLY A 134 -16.59 6.33 8.32
CA GLY A 134 -15.34 7.04 8.13
C GLY A 134 -14.14 6.51 8.90
N GLU A 135 -13.98 5.20 9.02
CA GLU A 135 -12.83 4.59 9.70
C GLU A 135 -12.14 3.55 8.81
N VAL A 136 -10.94 3.89 8.33
CA VAL A 136 -10.02 2.93 7.74
C VAL A 136 -9.42 2.08 8.86
N ILE A 137 -9.84 0.82 8.97
CA ILE A 137 -9.24 -0.17 9.87
C ILE A 137 -8.32 -1.09 9.05
N LEU A 138 -7.02 -1.08 9.37
CA LEU A 138 -5.98 -1.94 8.80
C LEU A 138 -5.53 -3.06 9.75
#